data_AF-A0A094APS9-F1
#
_entry.id   AF-A0A094APS9-F1
#
_cell.length_a   1.000
_cell.length_b   1.000
_cell.length_c   1.000
_cell.angle_alpha   90.00
_cell.angle_beta   90.00
_cell.angle_gamma   90.00
#
_symmetry.space_group_name_H-M   'P 1'
#
loop_
_entity.id
_entity.type
_entity.pdbx_description
1 polymer ?
#
loop_
_entity_poly.entity_id
_entity_poly.type
_entity_poly.pdbx_seq_one_letter_code
_entity_poly.pdbx_strand_id
1 'polypeptide(L)'
;MPTLLRPITPIPSTFQGVEQGLQQWKERVPKAFTRVLAAGQLQELGLQAIRQQVKNSKKKGGRGRLQRGGELRASEAHELLKHKAELQAQKLATAEARKLSQAAKRAQKQLHRAGIEARKQERLRRKSVAQLTQSGFPIPPELQDPITD
;
A
#
# COMPACT_ATOMS: atom_id res chain seq x y z
N MET A 1 49.36 9.09 22.34
CA MET A 1 50.15 8.92 21.12
C MET A 1 49.51 9.75 20.01
N PRO A 2 50.05 10.91 19.62
CA PRO A 2 49.47 11.70 18.53
C PRO A 2 49.86 11.07 17.19
N THR A 3 48.86 10.71 16.39
CA THR A 3 49.04 10.24 15.02
C THR A 3 49.52 11.40 14.16
N LEU A 4 50.76 11.34 13.68
CA LEU A 4 51.31 12.30 12.73
C LEU A 4 50.41 12.34 11.48
N LEU A 5 49.87 13.53 11.17
CA LEU A 5 49.15 13.79 9.92
C LEU A 5 50.14 13.57 8.77
N ARG A 6 49.99 12.45 8.06
CA ARG A 6 50.80 12.17 6.87
C ARG A 6 50.49 13.21 5.79
N PRO A 7 51.50 13.77 5.10
CA PRO A 7 51.26 14.63 3.94
C PRO A 7 50.45 13.85 2.90
N ILE A 8 49.31 14.42 2.50
CA ILE A 8 48.29 13.76 1.68
C ILE A 8 48.74 13.62 0.21
N THR A 9 49.76 14.40 -0.20
CA THR A 9 50.41 14.31 -1.51
C THR A 9 51.92 14.53 -1.36
N PRO A 10 52.78 13.73 -2.02
CA PRO A 10 54.21 14.01 -2.07
C PRO A 10 54.44 15.36 -2.79
N ILE A 11 55.46 16.12 -2.37
CA ILE A 11 55.86 17.35 -3.06
C ILE A 11 56.31 16.95 -4.46
N PRO A 12 55.65 17.44 -5.54
CA PRO A 12 56.04 17.07 -6.89
C PRO A 12 57.41 17.68 -7.21
N SER A 13 58.35 16.85 -7.65
CA SER A 13 59.69 17.28 -8.09
C SER A 13 59.76 17.59 -9.59
N THR A 14 58.67 17.36 -10.33
CA THR A 14 58.58 17.56 -11.79
C THR A 14 57.28 18.27 -12.16
N PHE A 15 57.33 19.04 -13.26
CA PHE A 15 56.17 19.77 -13.79
C PHE A 15 54.99 18.84 -14.12
N GLN A 16 55.25 17.67 -14.71
CA GLN A 16 54.22 16.66 -14.95
C GLN A 16 53.57 16.14 -13.66
N GLY A 17 54.33 16.05 -12.56
CA GLY A 17 53.79 15.69 -11.25
C GLY A 17 52.83 16.75 -10.69
N VAL A 18 53.06 18.03 -11.01
CA VAL A 18 52.15 19.13 -10.66
C VAL A 18 50.84 19.00 -11.44
N GLU A 19 50.91 18.76 -12.76
CA GLU A 19 49.73 18.61 -13.61
C GLU A 19 48.86 17.40 -13.22
N GLN A 20 49.49 16.26 -12.96
CA GLN A 20 48.80 15.06 -12.47
C GLN A 20 48.14 15.28 -11.11
N GLY A 21 48.84 16.00 -10.21
CA GLY A 21 48.28 16.41 -8.92
C GLY A 21 47.04 17.28 -9.08
N LEU A 22 47.11 18.31 -9.93
CA LEU A 22 45.97 19.20 -10.21
C LEU A 22 44.77 18.44 -10.78
N GLN A 23 45.01 17.50 -11.69
CA GLN A 23 43.94 16.67 -12.25
C GLN A 23 43.30 15.77 -11.17
N GLN A 24 44.11 15.19 -10.28
CA GLN A 24 43.62 14.40 -9.16
C GLN A 24 42.79 15.23 -8.17
N TRP A 25 43.20 16.49 -7.91
CA TRP A 25 42.43 17.43 -7.08
C TRP A 25 41.09 17.80 -7.74
N LYS A 26 41.08 17.99 -9.07
CA LYS A 26 39.87 18.29 -9.85
C LYS A 26 38.81 17.19 -9.72
N GLU A 27 39.22 15.93 -9.60
CA GLU A 27 38.30 14.80 -9.38
C GLU A 27 37.92 14.61 -7.91
N ARG A 28 38.86 14.83 -6.99
CA ARG A 28 38.66 14.56 -5.55
C ARG A 28 37.79 15.60 -4.86
N VAL A 29 37.94 16.88 -5.20
CA VAL A 29 37.21 17.97 -4.51
C VAL A 29 35.69 17.84 -4.67
N PRO A 30 35.14 17.62 -5.88
CA PRO A 30 33.69 17.42 -6.04
C PRO A 30 33.18 16.18 -5.28
N LYS A 31 33.97 15.10 -5.26
CA LYS A 31 33.61 13.86 -4.56
C LYS A 31 33.63 14.00 -3.03
N ALA A 32 34.56 14.80 -2.50
CA ALA A 32 34.58 15.12 -1.08
C ALA A 32 33.41 16.06 -0.71
N PHE A 33 33.13 17.05 -1.55
CA PHE A 33 32.05 18.01 -1.33
C PHE A 33 30.67 17.35 -1.34
N THR A 34 30.40 16.47 -2.31
CA THR A 34 29.17 15.66 -2.36
C THR A 34 28.97 14.78 -1.14
N ARG A 35 30.04 14.20 -0.58
CA ARG A 35 29.97 13.41 0.67
C ARG A 35 29.60 14.27 1.87
N VAL A 36 30.19 15.47 2.00
CA VAL A 36 29.88 16.40 3.09
C VAL A 36 28.44 16.89 2.99
N LEU A 37 27.98 17.23 1.78
CA LEU A 37 26.59 17.62 1.54
C LEU A 37 25.60 16.50 1.85
N ALA A 38 25.88 15.26 1.42
CA ALA A 38 25.02 14.11 1.72
C ALA A 38 24.93 13.84 3.23
N ALA A 39 26.04 13.99 3.97
CA ALA A 39 26.05 13.86 5.42
C ALA A 39 25.24 14.98 6.10
N GLY A 40 25.35 16.22 5.63
CA GLY A 40 24.55 17.35 6.11
C GLY A 40 23.05 17.14 5.87
N GLN A 41 22.65 16.69 4.68
CA GLN A 41 21.25 16.37 4.36
C GLN A 41 20.70 15.25 5.25
N LEU A 42 21.49 14.19 5.50
CA LEU A 42 21.09 13.11 6.44
C LEU A 42 20.90 13.63 7.87
N GLN A 43 21.76 14.55 8.31
CA GLN A 43 21.64 15.17 9.63
C GLN A 43 20.39 16.05 9.72
N GLU A 44 20.07 16.83 8.69
CA GLU A 44 18.84 17.62 8.61
C GLU A 44 17.59 16.74 8.62
N LEU A 45 17.58 15.64 7.87
CA LEU A 45 16.49 14.66 7.87
C LEU A 45 16.32 14.01 9.24
N GLY A 46 17.42 13.66 9.92
CA GLY A 46 17.39 13.15 11.29
C GLY A 46 16.80 14.16 12.28
N LEU A 47 17.19 15.42 12.18
CA LEU A 47 16.65 16.49 13.02
C LEU A 47 15.16 16.75 12.73
N GLN A 48 14.72 16.69 11.47
CA GLN A 48 13.31 16.79 11.10
C GLN A 48 12.51 15.60 11.64
N ALA A 49 13.04 14.38 11.54
CA ALA A 49 12.41 13.18 12.08
C ALA A 49 12.26 13.26 13.60
N ILE A 50 13.31 13.70 14.33
CA ILE A 50 13.26 13.90 15.79
C ILE A 50 12.23 14.99 16.14
N ARG A 51 12.22 16.13 15.43
CA ARG A 51 11.23 17.19 15.64
C ARG A 51 9.80 16.69 15.40
N GLN A 52 9.59 15.89 14.36
CA GLN A 52 8.28 15.33 14.04
C GLN A 52 7.86 14.28 15.07
N GLN A 53 8.78 13.44 15.54
CA GLN A 53 8.54 12.48 16.61
C GLN A 53 8.19 13.19 17.92
N VAL A 54 8.86 14.27 18.29
CA VAL A 54 8.53 15.09 19.46
C VAL A 54 7.16 15.77 19.32
N LYS A 55 6.83 16.29 18.12
CA LYS A 55 5.48 16.82 17.84
C LYS A 55 4.41 15.74 17.99
N ASN A 56 4.68 14.53 17.49
CA ASN A 56 3.75 13.41 17.54
C ASN A 56 3.65 12.78 18.93
N SER A 57 4.73 12.78 19.73
CA SER A 57 4.72 12.29 21.11
C SER A 57 4.01 13.25 22.05
N LYS A 58 4.10 14.57 21.82
CA LYS A 58 3.21 15.56 22.47
C LYS A 58 1.73 15.28 22.18
N LYS A 59 1.40 14.79 20.99
CA LYS A 59 0.03 14.36 20.64
C LYS A 59 -0.35 12.99 21.22
N LYS A 60 0.64 12.17 21.61
CA LYS A 60 0.46 10.82 22.18
C LYS A 60 0.81 10.77 23.68
N GLY A 61 0.46 11.81 24.42
CA GLY A 61 0.41 11.78 25.89
C GLY A 61 -0.72 10.86 26.35
N GLY A 62 -0.39 9.92 27.23
CA GLY A 62 -1.21 8.77 27.63
C GLY A 62 -2.57 9.08 28.25
N ARG A 63 -3.35 8.01 28.44
CA ARG A 63 -4.52 7.98 29.34
C ARG A 63 -4.17 8.73 30.64
N GLY A 64 -4.84 9.85 30.90
CA GLY A 64 -4.73 10.56 32.18
C GLY A 64 -4.01 11.92 32.15
N ARG A 65 -4.43 12.83 31.26
CA ARG A 65 -4.74 14.24 31.59
C ARG A 65 -5.18 14.93 30.30
N LEU A 66 -6.46 15.27 30.21
CA LEU A 66 -6.91 16.33 29.31
C LEU A 66 -6.01 17.53 29.57
N GLN A 67 -5.34 18.06 28.56
CA GLN A 67 -4.80 19.42 28.64
C GLN A 67 -5.99 20.34 28.93
N ARG A 68 -6.24 20.64 30.21
CA ARG A 68 -7.05 21.77 30.59
C ARG A 68 -6.21 23.00 30.29
N GLY A 69 -6.58 23.77 29.26
CA GLY A 69 -6.00 25.10 29.01
C GLY A 69 -5.33 25.34 27.67
N GLY A 70 -5.56 24.54 26.63
CA GLY A 70 -5.37 25.03 25.27
C GLY A 70 -6.60 25.85 24.88
N GLU A 71 -6.44 27.13 24.54
CA GLU A 71 -7.54 27.99 24.05
C GLU A 71 -8.02 27.46 22.70
N LEU A 72 -8.91 26.48 22.72
CA LEU A 72 -9.66 26.03 21.56
C LEU A 72 -10.64 27.16 21.23
N ARG A 73 -10.27 28.00 20.26
CA ARG A 73 -11.15 29.06 19.76
C ARG A 73 -12.45 28.39 19.32
N ALA A 74 -13.61 28.92 19.72
CA ALA A 74 -14.91 28.28 19.46
C ALA A 74 -15.10 27.87 17.99
N SER A 75 -14.54 28.67 17.07
CA SER A 75 -14.47 28.37 15.64
C SER A 75 -13.77 27.02 15.33
N GLU A 76 -12.63 26.74 15.94
CA GLU A 76 -11.87 25.51 15.72
C GLU A 76 -12.58 24.29 16.30
N ALA A 77 -13.29 24.45 17.43
CA ALA A 77 -14.11 23.38 18.00
C ALA A 77 -15.25 22.97 17.04
N HIS A 78 -15.91 23.94 16.41
CA HIS A 78 -16.94 23.67 15.42
C HIS A 78 -16.39 22.98 14.17
N GLU A 79 -15.23 23.39 13.66
CA GLU A 79 -14.59 22.73 12.51
C GLU A 79 -14.20 21.28 12.81
N LEU A 80 -13.70 20.98 14.02
CA LEU A 80 -13.39 19.61 14.43
C LEU A 80 -14.65 18.74 14.52
N LEU A 81 -15.78 19.29 14.98
CA LEU A 81 -17.06 18.57 15.02
C LEU A 81 -17.56 18.26 13.60
N LYS A 82 -17.49 19.24 12.69
CA LYS A 82 -17.86 19.05 11.28
C LYS A 82 -17.02 17.95 10.63
N HIS A 83 -15.70 18.04 10.72
CA HIS A 83 -14.80 17.05 10.13
C HIS A 83 -15.05 15.64 10.72
N LYS A 84 -15.35 15.54 12.01
CA LYS A 84 -15.69 14.26 12.64
C LYS A 84 -17.02 13.70 12.11
N ALA A 85 -18.03 14.56 11.93
CA ALA A 85 -19.32 14.17 11.37
C ALA A 85 -19.19 13.72 9.90
N GLU A 86 -18.43 14.46 9.09
CA GLU A 86 -18.13 14.10 7.70
C GLU A 86 -17.42 12.74 7.60
N LEU A 87 -16.40 12.53 8.43
CA LEU A 87 -15.65 11.28 8.44
C LEU A 87 -16.51 10.09 8.93
N GLN A 88 -17.45 10.33 9.85
CA GLN A 88 -18.44 9.33 10.25
C GLN A 88 -19.43 9.03 9.11
N ALA A 89 -19.96 10.04 8.44
CA ALA A 89 -20.85 9.87 7.29
C ALA A 89 -20.17 9.06 6.17
N GLN A 90 -18.90 9.36 5.86
CA GLN A 90 -18.12 8.60 4.88
C GLN A 90 -17.93 7.13 5.29
N LYS A 91 -17.66 6.87 6.59
CA LYS A 91 -17.54 5.49 7.11
C LYS A 91 -18.85 4.72 6.99
N LEU A 92 -19.98 5.36 7.29
CA LEU A 92 -21.29 4.73 7.14
C LEU A 92 -21.58 4.42 5.67
N ALA A 93 -21.40 5.40 4.79
CA ALA A 93 -21.60 5.21 3.35
C ALA A 93 -20.72 4.10 2.75
N THR A 94 -19.43 4.05 3.13
CA THR A 94 -18.52 2.99 2.68
C THR A 94 -18.88 1.62 3.26
N ALA A 95 -19.36 1.55 4.50
CA ALA A 95 -19.82 0.31 5.10
C ALA A 95 -21.07 -0.23 4.40
N GLU A 96 -22.02 0.65 4.08
CA GLU A 96 -23.25 0.31 3.34
C GLU A 96 -22.92 -0.17 1.92
N ALA A 97 -22.10 0.59 1.17
CA ALA A 97 -21.65 0.20 -0.16
C ALA A 97 -20.92 -1.16 -0.14
N ARG A 98 -20.11 -1.42 0.89
CA ARG A 98 -19.41 -2.71 1.06
C ARG A 98 -20.39 -3.86 1.31
N LYS A 99 -21.41 -3.66 2.15
CA LYS A 99 -22.46 -4.67 2.40
C LYS A 99 -23.21 -5.02 1.10
N LEU A 100 -23.62 -4.00 0.35
CA LEU A 100 -24.32 -4.17 -0.93
C LEU A 100 -23.44 -4.92 -1.94
N SER A 101 -22.17 -4.53 -2.09
CA SER A 101 -21.23 -5.22 -2.98
C SER A 101 -20.99 -6.67 -2.58
N GLN A 102 -20.90 -6.95 -1.27
CA GLN A 102 -20.76 -8.32 -0.78
C GLN A 102 -21.99 -9.17 -1.06
N ALA A 103 -23.20 -8.61 -0.86
CA ALA A 103 -24.44 -9.30 -1.18
C ALA A 103 -24.52 -9.63 -2.68
N ALA A 104 -24.24 -8.67 -3.55
CA ALA A 104 -24.23 -8.87 -5.00
C ALA A 104 -23.23 -9.96 -5.43
N LYS A 105 -22.00 -9.92 -4.90
CA LYS A 105 -20.98 -10.95 -5.19
C LYS A 105 -21.37 -12.33 -4.68
N ARG A 106 -22.06 -12.42 -3.54
CA ARG A 106 -22.57 -13.69 -3.02
C ARG A 106 -23.67 -14.25 -3.92
N ALA A 107 -24.64 -13.43 -4.33
CA ALA A 107 -25.68 -13.82 -5.26
C ALA A 107 -25.09 -14.28 -6.61
N GLN A 108 -24.14 -13.54 -7.16
CA GLN A 108 -23.45 -13.92 -8.41
C GLN A 108 -22.77 -15.29 -8.30
N LYS A 109 -22.09 -15.56 -7.18
CA LYS A 109 -21.45 -16.87 -6.93
C LYS A 109 -22.47 -17.99 -6.79
N GLN A 110 -23.62 -17.73 -6.17
CA GLN A 110 -24.71 -18.71 -6.05
C GLN A 110 -25.28 -19.06 -7.43
N LEU A 111 -25.59 -18.05 -8.26
CA LEU A 111 -26.05 -18.26 -9.62
C LEU A 111 -25.03 -19.04 -10.47
N HIS A 112 -23.75 -18.68 -10.35
CA HIS A 112 -22.69 -19.39 -11.07
C HIS A 112 -22.59 -20.87 -10.67
N ARG A 113 -22.73 -21.18 -9.37
CA ARG A 113 -22.73 -22.57 -8.88
C ARG A 113 -23.96 -23.32 -9.37
N ALA A 114 -25.14 -22.72 -9.25
CA ALA A 114 -26.39 -23.30 -9.75
C ALA A 114 -26.31 -23.62 -11.24
N GLY A 115 -25.80 -22.71 -12.07
CA GLY A 115 -25.59 -22.96 -13.51
C GLY A 115 -24.49 -23.98 -13.83
N ILE A 116 -23.55 -24.25 -12.91
CA ILE A 116 -22.63 -25.39 -13.07
C ILE A 116 -23.36 -26.70 -12.77
N GLU A 117 -24.16 -26.73 -11.71
CA GLU A 117 -24.92 -27.90 -11.30
C GLU A 117 -25.99 -28.26 -12.34
N ALA A 118 -26.73 -27.29 -12.86
CA ALA A 118 -27.68 -27.46 -13.95
C ALA A 118 -27.02 -28.08 -15.19
N ARG A 119 -25.88 -27.54 -15.67
CA ARG A 119 -25.12 -28.16 -16.77
C ARG A 119 -24.64 -29.58 -16.47
N LYS A 120 -24.25 -29.89 -15.24
CA LYS A 120 -23.84 -31.25 -14.86
C LYS A 120 -25.04 -32.20 -14.92
N GLN A 121 -26.18 -31.79 -14.40
CA GLN A 121 -27.41 -32.57 -14.45
C GLN A 121 -27.87 -32.76 -15.90
N GLU A 122 -27.86 -31.71 -16.73
CA GLU A 122 -28.21 -31.81 -18.14
C GLU A 122 -27.26 -32.75 -18.91
N ARG A 123 -25.96 -32.74 -18.60
CA ARG A 123 -25.01 -33.70 -19.18
C ARG A 123 -25.37 -35.15 -18.80
N LEU A 124 -25.78 -35.40 -17.57
CA LEU A 124 -26.22 -36.74 -17.13
C LEU A 124 -27.52 -37.13 -17.82
N ARG A 125 -28.52 -36.22 -17.85
CA ARG A 125 -29.79 -36.40 -18.57
C ARG A 125 -29.55 -36.79 -20.03
N ARG A 126 -28.73 -36.02 -20.75
CA ARG A 126 -28.38 -36.30 -22.15
C ARG A 126 -27.72 -37.65 -22.36
N LYS A 127 -26.83 -38.08 -21.43
CA LYS A 127 -26.21 -39.41 -21.50
C LYS A 127 -27.25 -40.51 -21.35
N SER A 128 -28.14 -40.41 -20.35
CA SER A 128 -29.21 -41.39 -20.12
C SER A 128 -30.19 -41.45 -21.29
N VAL A 129 -30.62 -40.30 -21.81
CA VAL A 129 -31.48 -40.22 -23.00
C VAL A 129 -30.80 -40.89 -24.20
N ALA A 130 -29.53 -40.57 -24.47
CA ALA A 130 -28.79 -41.18 -25.58
C ALA A 130 -28.72 -42.71 -25.46
N GLN A 131 -28.52 -43.25 -24.25
CA GLN A 131 -28.50 -44.70 -24.00
C GLN A 131 -29.88 -45.33 -24.27
N LEU A 132 -30.96 -44.72 -23.78
CA LEU A 132 -32.33 -45.23 -24.02
C LEU A 132 -32.69 -45.21 -25.50
N THR A 133 -32.36 -44.12 -26.19
CA THR A 133 -32.56 -44.00 -27.64
C THR A 133 -31.76 -45.05 -28.41
N GLN A 134 -30.49 -45.28 -28.05
CA GLN A 134 -29.66 -46.34 -28.66
C GLN A 134 -30.24 -47.74 -28.43
N SER A 135 -30.85 -47.95 -27.26
CA SER A 135 -31.47 -49.23 -26.88
C SER A 135 -32.89 -49.40 -27.43
N GLY A 136 -33.45 -48.38 -28.12
CA GLY A 136 -34.82 -48.39 -28.64
C GLY A 136 -35.91 -48.26 -27.58
N PHE A 137 -35.57 -47.89 -26.34
CA PHE A 137 -36.54 -47.69 -25.27
C PHE A 137 -37.17 -46.28 -25.35
N PRO A 138 -38.46 -46.15 -24.99
CA PRO A 138 -39.09 -44.84 -24.88
C PRO A 138 -38.42 -44.00 -23.77
N ILE A 139 -38.27 -42.71 -24.02
CA ILE A 139 -37.70 -41.77 -23.04
C ILE A 139 -38.73 -41.55 -21.93
N PRO A 140 -38.38 -41.75 -20.65
CA PRO A 140 -39.28 -41.53 -19.54
C PRO A 140 -39.58 -40.03 -19.38
N PRO A 141 -40.76 -39.66 -18.84
CA PRO A 141 -41.21 -38.27 -18.74
C PRO A 141 -40.25 -37.38 -17.93
N GLU A 142 -39.57 -37.93 -16.93
CA GLU A 142 -38.57 -37.21 -16.11
C GLU A 142 -37.37 -36.72 -16.92
N LEU A 143 -37.05 -37.39 -18.03
CA LEU A 143 -35.94 -37.06 -18.93
C LEU A 143 -36.42 -36.43 -20.23
N GLN A 144 -37.68 -36.00 -20.30
CA GLN A 144 -38.26 -35.43 -21.50
C GLN A 144 -37.86 -33.95 -21.62
N ASP A 145 -37.98 -33.22 -20.52
CA ASP A 145 -37.68 -31.79 -20.47
C ASP A 145 -36.17 -31.52 -20.27
N PRO A 146 -35.58 -30.57 -21.00
CA PRO A 146 -34.19 -30.18 -20.83
C PRO A 146 -34.01 -29.29 -19.60
N ILE A 147 -32.93 -29.52 -18.84
CA ILE A 147 -32.60 -28.68 -17.70
C ILE A 147 -31.97 -27.38 -18.23
N THR A 148 -32.61 -26.26 -17.94
CA THR A 148 -32.20 -24.92 -18.40
C THR A 148 -31.26 -24.28 -17.39
N ASP A 149 -30.31 -23.47 -17.89
CA ASP A 149 -29.35 -22.68 -17.10
C ASP A 149 -29.89 -21.31 -16.67
#